data_AF-A0A2D5R6D3-F1
#
_entry.id   AF-A0A2D5R6D3-F1
#
_cell.length_a   1.000
_cell.length_b   1.000
_cell.length_c   1.000
_cell.angle_alpha   90.00
_cell.angle_beta   90.00
_cell.angle_gamma   90.00
#
_symmetry.space_group_name_H-M   'P 1'
#
loop_
_entity.id
_entity.type
_entity.pdbx_description
1 polymer ?
#
loop_
_entity_poly.entity_id
_entity_poly.type
_entity_poly.pdbx_seq_one_letter_code
_entity_poly.pdbx_strand_id
1 'polypeptide(L)'
;MGRHYKQHHYGTGGAIPMRTNSRGFTLIEVVMALFILSLVLSSTLFAVHQYADERLRIRDRILANQVAWNHLMDSYQYSQKLASRSPGDSLKTKGVDTQGGQDWRWEIKVEKAMGQDLYRHEVQVSLEGSDNFQSSLAVYLVGK
;
A
#
# COMPACT_ATOMS: atom_id res chain seq x y z
N MET A 1 -40.42 82.50 -54.61
CA MET A 1 -38.97 82.46 -54.28
C MET A 1 -38.77 81.57 -53.06
N GLY A 2 -38.31 80.33 -53.28
CA GLY A 2 -38.20 79.29 -52.25
C GLY A 2 -36.96 79.46 -51.35
N ARG A 3 -37.09 79.11 -50.07
CA ARG A 3 -35.94 79.01 -49.15
C ARG A 3 -35.38 77.59 -49.21
N HIS A 4 -34.11 77.50 -49.58
CA HIS A 4 -33.31 76.28 -49.55
C HIS A 4 -33.09 75.80 -48.11
N TYR A 5 -33.46 74.56 -47.82
CA TYR A 5 -33.02 73.84 -46.64
C TYR A 5 -31.63 73.24 -46.92
N LYS A 6 -30.63 73.60 -46.11
CA LYS A 6 -29.33 72.93 -46.12
C LYS A 6 -29.24 72.01 -44.91
N GLN A 7 -29.22 70.71 -45.21
CA GLN A 7 -29.05 69.62 -44.25
C GLN A 7 -27.68 69.73 -43.60
N HIS A 8 -27.60 69.68 -42.27
CA HIS A 8 -26.35 69.51 -41.54
C HIS A 8 -26.31 68.14 -40.89
N HIS A 9 -25.21 67.44 -41.17
CA HIS A 9 -24.94 66.05 -40.91
C HIS A 9 -24.91 65.71 -39.42
N TYR A 10 -25.45 64.54 -39.07
CA TYR A 10 -25.33 63.95 -37.74
C TYR A 10 -23.86 63.62 -37.45
N GLY A 11 -23.31 64.26 -36.41
CA GLY A 11 -22.00 63.96 -35.84
C GLY A 11 -22.00 62.58 -35.17
N THR A 12 -21.06 61.76 -35.61
CA THR A 12 -20.63 60.45 -35.13
C THR A 12 -20.55 60.35 -33.60
N GLY A 13 -21.24 59.37 -33.03
CA GLY A 13 -20.99 58.91 -31.66
C GLY A 13 -19.57 58.40 -31.54
N GLY A 14 -18.75 59.06 -30.72
CA GLY A 14 -17.41 58.59 -30.37
C GLY A 14 -17.52 57.32 -29.54
N ALA A 15 -17.21 56.17 -30.14
CA ALA A 15 -16.95 54.96 -29.38
C ALA A 15 -15.73 55.22 -28.48
N ILE A 16 -15.90 55.11 -27.15
CA ILE A 16 -14.78 55.16 -26.21
C ILE A 16 -13.96 53.88 -26.45
N PRO A 17 -12.69 53.96 -26.89
CA PRO A 17 -11.88 52.76 -27.03
C PRO A 17 -11.59 52.20 -25.64
N MET A 18 -12.20 51.06 -25.31
CA MET A 18 -11.80 50.26 -24.15
C MET A 18 -10.39 49.73 -24.42
N ARG A 19 -9.38 50.39 -23.84
CA ARG A 19 -8.01 49.89 -23.84
C ARG A 19 -7.98 48.57 -23.05
N THR A 20 -7.81 47.45 -23.75
CA THR A 20 -7.45 46.20 -23.10
C THR A 20 -5.98 46.33 -22.69
N ASN A 21 -5.73 46.51 -21.39
CA ASN A 21 -4.37 46.54 -20.88
C ASN A 21 -3.87 45.10 -20.74
N SER A 22 -3.20 44.60 -21.78
CA SER A 22 -2.49 43.33 -21.73
C SER A 22 -1.29 43.47 -20.79
N ARG A 23 -1.50 43.15 -19.52
CA ARG A 23 -0.43 43.11 -18.51
C ARG A 23 0.49 41.93 -18.80
N GLY A 24 1.78 42.21 -19.00
CA GLY A 24 2.81 41.18 -19.09
C GLY A 24 3.13 40.57 -17.72
N PHE A 25 3.71 39.38 -17.71
CA PHE A 25 4.16 38.71 -16.49
C PHE A 25 5.36 39.45 -15.88
N THR A 26 5.35 39.59 -14.55
CA THR A 26 6.48 40.15 -13.81
C THR A 26 7.54 39.07 -13.53
N LEU A 27 8.81 39.47 -13.39
CA LEU A 27 9.89 38.54 -13.04
C LEU A 27 9.60 37.80 -11.72
N ILE A 28 9.08 38.51 -10.72
CA ILE A 28 8.76 37.95 -9.41
C ILE A 28 7.67 36.87 -9.49
N GLU A 29 6.71 37.03 -10.39
CA GLU A 29 5.61 36.08 -10.57
C GLU A 29 6.10 34.76 -11.18
N VAL A 30 7.02 34.82 -12.14
CA VAL A 30 7.66 33.61 -12.70
C VAL A 30 8.50 32.89 -11.64
N VAL A 31 9.26 33.62 -10.83
CA VAL A 31 10.06 33.03 -9.74
C VAL A 31 9.16 32.40 -8.69
N MET A 32 8.08 33.06 -8.29
CA MET A 32 7.09 32.51 -7.36
C MET A 32 6.39 31.27 -7.93
N ALA A 33 6.02 31.29 -9.21
CA ALA A 33 5.41 30.13 -9.87
C ALA A 33 6.35 28.93 -9.86
N LEU A 34 7.64 29.13 -10.17
CA LEU A 34 8.65 28.09 -10.12
C LEU A 34 8.93 27.61 -8.68
N PHE A 35 8.89 28.51 -7.70
CA PHE A 35 9.02 28.15 -6.29
C PHE A 35 7.86 27.28 -5.80
N ILE A 36 6.61 27.66 -6.10
CA ILE A 36 5.45 26.85 -5.76
C ILE A 36 5.50 25.50 -6.50
N LEU A 37 5.88 25.53 -7.79
CA LEU A 37 6.04 24.31 -8.59
C LEU A 37 7.07 23.36 -7.97
N SER A 38 8.21 23.87 -7.49
CA SER A 38 9.23 23.02 -6.87
C SER A 38 8.74 22.40 -5.56
N LEU A 39 7.99 23.15 -4.74
CA LEU A 39 7.37 22.63 -3.53
C LEU A 39 6.36 21.51 -3.83
N VAL A 40 5.48 21.74 -4.82
CA VAL A 40 4.50 20.73 -5.25
C VAL A 40 5.22 19.47 -5.76
N LEU A 41 6.23 19.64 -6.62
CA LEU A 41 6.96 18.50 -7.18
C LEU A 41 7.70 17.71 -6.09
N SER A 42 8.33 18.39 -5.14
CA SER A 42 8.97 17.75 -3.98
C SER A 42 7.96 16.97 -3.14
N SER A 43 6.80 17.55 -2.86
CA SER A 43 5.72 16.86 -2.12
C SER A 43 5.21 15.63 -2.85
N THR A 44 5.08 15.69 -4.19
CA THR A 44 4.62 14.53 -4.98
C THR A 44 5.63 13.39 -4.95
N LEU A 45 6.93 13.69 -5.10
CA LEU A 45 7.99 12.70 -5.00
C LEU A 45 8.01 12.05 -3.61
N PHE A 46 7.89 12.86 -2.55
CA PHE A 46 7.85 12.37 -1.19
C PHE A 46 6.66 11.41 -0.94
N ALA A 47 5.47 11.75 -1.46
CA ALA A 47 4.32 10.87 -1.37
C ALA A 47 4.58 9.51 -2.06
N VAL A 48 5.16 9.52 -3.27
CA VAL A 48 5.51 8.30 -4.00
C VAL A 48 6.51 7.44 -3.22
N HIS A 49 7.51 8.05 -2.58
CA HIS A 49 8.47 7.33 -1.73
C HIS A 49 7.79 6.64 -0.55
N GLN A 50 6.87 7.30 0.16
CA GLN A 50 6.11 6.67 1.24
C GLN A 50 5.27 5.47 0.75
N TYR A 51 4.72 5.55 -0.46
CA TYR A 51 3.98 4.42 -1.06
C TYR A 51 4.89 3.25 -1.47
N ALA A 52 6.14 3.51 -1.85
CA ALA A 52 7.08 2.44 -2.23
C ALA A 52 7.50 1.59 -1.03
N ASP A 53 7.82 2.21 0.10
CA ASP A 53 8.22 1.51 1.33
C ASP A 53 7.05 0.71 1.93
N GLU A 54 5.84 1.26 1.89
CA GLU A 54 4.64 0.56 2.36
C GLU A 54 4.33 -0.69 1.52
N ARG A 55 4.57 -0.64 0.21
CA ARG A 55 4.36 -1.80 -0.69
C ARG A 55 5.26 -2.98 -0.34
N LEU A 56 6.52 -2.72 -0.01
CA LEU A 56 7.45 -3.78 0.39
C LEU A 56 6.98 -4.43 1.70
N ARG A 57 6.61 -3.61 2.69
CA ARG A 57 6.08 -4.12 3.97
C ARG A 57 4.82 -4.95 3.81
N ILE A 58 3.88 -4.51 2.96
CA ILE A 58 2.65 -5.26 2.67
C ILE A 58 2.98 -6.58 1.97
N ARG A 59 3.87 -6.55 0.98
CA ARG A 59 4.31 -7.75 0.25
C ARG A 59 4.92 -8.78 1.20
N ASP A 60 5.82 -8.36 2.08
CA ASP A 60 6.49 -9.23 3.05
C ASP A 60 5.49 -9.88 4.00
N ARG A 61 4.48 -9.13 4.47
CA ARG A 61 3.40 -9.68 5.30
C ARG A 61 2.56 -10.72 4.57
N ILE A 62 2.25 -10.49 3.29
CA ILE A 62 1.48 -11.46 2.48
C ILE A 62 2.29 -12.75 2.31
N LEU A 63 3.58 -12.66 1.97
CA LEU A 63 4.45 -13.82 1.80
C LEU A 63 4.62 -14.59 3.12
N ALA A 64 4.90 -13.91 4.22
CA ALA A 64 4.99 -14.52 5.55
C ALA A 64 3.69 -15.25 5.94
N ASN A 65 2.54 -14.66 5.62
CA ASN A 65 1.23 -15.26 5.88
C ASN A 65 0.99 -16.51 5.01
N GLN A 66 1.43 -16.51 3.75
CA GLN A 66 1.35 -17.71 2.89
C GLN A 66 2.17 -18.87 3.46
N VAL A 67 3.40 -18.61 3.90
CA VAL A 67 4.25 -19.62 4.58
C VAL A 67 3.56 -20.14 5.84
N ALA A 68 2.97 -19.26 6.65
CA ALA A 68 2.26 -19.64 7.87
C ALA A 68 1.06 -20.57 7.57
N TRP A 69 0.23 -20.24 6.57
CA TRP A 69 -0.91 -21.05 6.16
C TRP A 69 -0.50 -22.41 5.61
N ASN A 70 0.56 -22.48 4.80
CA ASN A 70 1.07 -23.73 4.26
C ASN A 70 1.42 -24.70 5.41
N HIS A 71 2.24 -24.25 6.35
CA HIS A 71 2.69 -25.11 7.46
C HIS A 71 1.61 -25.39 8.50
N LEU A 72 0.69 -24.45 8.73
CA LEU A 72 -0.46 -24.70 9.60
C LEU A 72 -1.37 -25.78 9.00
N MET A 73 -1.64 -25.71 7.69
CA MET A 73 -2.46 -26.70 7.00
C MET A 73 -1.78 -28.07 7.00
N ASP A 74 -0.46 -28.12 6.80
CA ASP A 74 0.33 -29.36 6.92
C ASP A 74 0.20 -29.96 8.33
N SER A 75 0.30 -29.13 9.38
CA SER A 75 0.12 -29.56 10.77
C SER A 75 -1.29 -30.09 11.05
N TYR A 76 -2.32 -29.45 10.49
CA TYR A 76 -3.71 -29.87 10.63
C TYR A 76 -4.02 -31.17 9.88
N GLN A 77 -3.49 -31.34 8.67
CA GLN A 77 -3.61 -32.61 7.94
C GLN A 77 -2.86 -33.73 8.66
N TYR A 78 -1.69 -33.41 9.21
CA TYR A 78 -0.89 -34.34 10.00
C TYR A 78 -1.67 -34.86 11.21
N SER A 79 -2.37 -33.99 11.94
CA SER A 79 -3.14 -34.38 13.13
C SER A 79 -4.39 -35.18 12.79
N GLN A 80 -5.07 -34.88 11.67
CA GLN A 80 -6.23 -35.66 11.23
C GLN A 80 -5.89 -37.08 10.74
N LYS A 81 -4.74 -37.25 10.08
CA LYS A 81 -4.33 -38.54 9.50
C LYS A 81 -3.57 -39.44 10.49
N LEU A 82 -3.53 -39.08 11.77
CA LEU A 82 -2.77 -39.78 12.81
C LEU A 82 -3.14 -41.28 12.90
N ALA A 83 -4.40 -41.63 12.61
CA ALA A 83 -4.89 -43.02 12.62
C ALA A 83 -4.39 -43.90 11.45
N SER A 84 -3.81 -43.31 10.39
CA SER A 84 -3.42 -44.04 9.17
C SER A 84 -1.91 -44.03 8.91
N ARG A 85 -1.09 -43.71 9.92
CA ARG A 85 0.35 -43.49 9.73
C ARG A 85 1.22 -44.69 10.06
N SER A 86 2.27 -44.85 9.25
CA SER A 86 3.41 -45.72 9.56
C SER A 86 4.25 -45.15 10.72
N PRO A 87 4.77 -46.00 11.63
CA PRO A 87 5.65 -45.55 12.71
C PRO A 87 6.91 -44.90 12.14
N GLY A 88 7.16 -43.63 12.45
CA GLY A 88 8.38 -42.90 12.07
C GLY A 88 8.18 -41.59 11.30
N ASP A 89 6.99 -41.34 10.78
CA ASP A 89 6.66 -40.04 10.18
C ASP A 89 6.44 -39.04 11.33
N SER A 90 7.31 -38.03 11.46
CA SER A 90 7.25 -37.02 12.51
C SER A 90 7.01 -35.64 11.89
N LEU A 91 6.10 -34.85 12.48
CA LEU A 91 5.80 -33.52 11.97
C LEU A 91 7.02 -32.62 12.17
N LYS A 92 7.49 -31.98 11.10
CA LYS A 92 8.49 -30.91 11.21
C LYS A 92 7.88 -29.74 11.97
N THR A 93 8.51 -29.36 13.07
CA THR A 93 8.06 -28.24 13.93
C THR A 93 8.78 -26.93 13.63
N LYS A 94 9.83 -26.95 12.81
CA LYS A 94 10.57 -25.76 12.38
C LYS A 94 11.25 -26.00 11.03
N GLY A 95 11.55 -24.93 10.32
CA GLY A 95 12.27 -24.99 9.06
C GLY A 95 12.48 -23.63 8.41
N VAL A 96 12.97 -23.69 7.17
CA VAL A 96 13.10 -22.54 6.27
C VAL A 96 12.30 -22.87 5.01
N ASP A 97 11.52 -21.92 4.52
CA ASP A 97 10.81 -22.00 3.24
C ASP A 97 11.14 -20.77 2.37
N THR A 98 11.33 -20.97 1.07
CA THR A 98 11.69 -19.89 0.14
C THR A 98 10.43 -19.43 -0.58
N GLN A 99 9.99 -18.19 -0.32
CA GLN A 99 8.84 -17.59 -0.98
C GLN A 99 9.15 -16.19 -1.49
N GLY A 100 8.76 -15.92 -2.74
CA GLY A 100 8.97 -14.61 -3.36
C GLY A 100 10.43 -14.21 -3.57
N GLY A 101 11.35 -15.19 -3.59
CA GLY A 101 12.81 -14.98 -3.70
C GLY A 101 13.51 -14.70 -2.36
N GLN A 102 12.84 -14.99 -1.24
CA GLN A 102 13.35 -14.73 0.10
C GLN A 102 13.11 -15.94 1.00
N ASP A 103 14.03 -16.15 1.93
CA ASP A 103 14.00 -17.27 2.88
C ASP A 103 13.29 -16.87 4.18
N TRP A 104 12.31 -17.69 4.55
CA TRP A 104 11.42 -17.50 5.69
C TRP A 104 11.62 -18.61 6.70
N ARG A 105 12.05 -18.25 7.91
CA ARG A 105 12.11 -19.17 9.04
C ARG A 105 10.73 -19.29 9.65
N TRP A 106 10.27 -20.53 9.82
CA TRP A 106 9.00 -20.83 10.46
C TRP A 106 9.19 -21.79 11.64
N GLU A 107 8.34 -21.64 12.64
CA GLU A 107 8.29 -22.52 13.81
C GLU A 107 6.82 -22.73 14.23
N ILE A 108 6.46 -23.97 14.56
CA ILE A 108 5.16 -24.39 15.05
C ILE A 108 5.27 -24.71 16.53
N LYS A 109 4.52 -23.98 17.35
CA LYS A 109 4.37 -24.23 18.78
C LYS A 109 3.00 -24.83 19.04
N VAL A 110 2.97 -25.96 19.73
CA VAL A 110 1.72 -26.63 20.14
C VAL A 110 1.63 -26.57 21.64
N GLU A 111 0.64 -25.87 22.16
CA GLU A 111 0.43 -25.66 23.59
C GLU A 111 -0.96 -26.16 24.00
N LYS A 112 -1.08 -26.76 25.19
CA LYS A 112 -2.38 -27.15 25.73
C LYS A 112 -3.14 -25.89 26.14
N ALA A 113 -4.33 -25.69 25.59
CA ALA A 113 -5.21 -24.58 25.91
C ALA A 113 -6.16 -24.94 27.07
N MET A 114 -6.77 -23.93 27.71
CA MET A 114 -7.70 -24.15 28.81
C MET A 114 -8.98 -24.83 28.30
N GLY A 115 -9.22 -26.07 28.73
CA GLY A 115 -10.34 -26.91 28.32
C GLY A 115 -9.94 -28.39 28.30
N GLN A 116 -10.91 -29.30 28.39
CA GLN A 116 -10.65 -30.72 28.11
C GLN A 116 -10.30 -30.85 26.63
N ASP A 117 -9.11 -31.40 26.37
CA ASP A 117 -8.58 -31.71 25.03
C ASP A 117 -8.50 -30.54 24.04
N LEU A 118 -8.21 -29.31 24.48
CA LEU A 118 -7.95 -28.19 23.54
C LEU A 118 -6.44 -27.96 23.37
N TYR A 119 -5.98 -27.85 22.13
CA TYR A 119 -4.59 -27.56 21.78
C TYR A 119 -4.51 -26.34 20.86
N ARG A 120 -3.65 -25.38 21.22
CA ARG A 120 -3.32 -24.20 20.40
C ARG A 120 -2.11 -24.54 19.53
N HIS A 121 -2.29 -24.52 18.22
CA HIS A 121 -1.23 -24.60 17.23
C HIS A 121 -0.92 -23.19 16.74
N GLU A 122 0.26 -22.67 17.05
CA GLU A 122 0.71 -21.36 16.60
C GLU A 122 1.90 -21.51 15.66
N VAL A 123 1.81 -20.90 14.48
CA VAL A 123 2.90 -20.81 13.51
C VAL A 123 3.44 -19.39 13.52
N GLN A 124 4.72 -19.25 13.84
CA GLN A 124 5.44 -17.98 13.82
C GLN A 124 6.37 -17.97 12.62
N VAL A 125 6.34 -16.88 11.85
CA VAL A 125 7.15 -16.72 10.64
C VAL A 125 7.98 -15.44 10.74
N SER A 126 9.28 -15.58 10.54
CA SER A 126 10.23 -14.46 10.48
C SER A 126 11.05 -14.54 9.20
N LEU A 127 11.62 -13.41 8.82
CA LEU A 127 12.70 -13.39 7.85
C LEU A 127 13.91 -14.15 8.40
N GLU A 128 14.65 -14.84 7.53
CA GLU A 128 15.92 -15.43 7.93
C GLU A 128 16.90 -14.31 8.34
N GLY A 129 17.48 -14.43 9.55
CA GLY A 129 18.34 -13.41 10.14
C GLY A 129 17.61 -12.27 10.88
N SER A 130 16.27 -12.31 10.99
CA SER A 130 15.50 -11.37 11.80
C SER A 130 14.87 -12.04 13.02
N ASP A 131 14.97 -11.39 14.18
CA ASP A 131 14.25 -11.77 15.40
C ASP A 131 12.82 -11.24 15.43
N ASN A 132 12.44 -10.36 14.50
CA ASN A 132 11.09 -9.82 14.42
C ASN A 132 10.19 -10.77 13.62
N PHE A 133 9.18 -11.31 14.28
CA PHE A 133 8.12 -12.08 13.62
C PHE A 133 7.29 -11.16 12.73
N GLN A 134 7.22 -11.49 11.44
CA GLN A 134 6.43 -10.74 10.46
C GLN A 134 4.98 -11.21 10.42
N SER A 135 4.73 -12.46 10.81
CA SER A 135 3.40 -13.03 10.96
C SER A 135 3.37 -14.07 12.08
N SER A 136 2.25 -14.12 12.81
CA SER A 136 1.91 -15.23 13.71
C SER A 136 0.46 -15.62 13.46
N LEU A 137 0.21 -16.92 13.30
CA LEU A 137 -1.11 -17.48 13.07
C LEU A 137 -1.37 -18.60 14.08
N ALA A 138 -2.46 -18.48 14.84
CA ALA A 138 -2.84 -19.48 15.84
C ALA A 138 -4.22 -20.10 15.53
N VAL A 139 -4.32 -21.41 15.64
CA VAL A 139 -5.58 -22.16 15.54
C VAL A 139 -5.73 -23.09 16.75
N TYR A 140 -6.96 -23.17 17.27
CA TYR A 140 -7.31 -24.08 18.36
C TYR A 140 -7.96 -25.33 17.80
N LEU A 141 -7.41 -26.48 18.14
CA LEU A 141 -7.88 -27.80 17.71
C LEU A 141 -8.29 -28.60 18.93
N VAL A 142 -9.42 -29.31 18.83
CA VAL A 142 -9.85 -30.28 19.84
C VAL A 142 -9.15 -31.61 19.56
N GLY A 143 -8.38 -32.10 20.53
CA GLY A 143 -7.84 -33.45 20.55
C GLY A 143 -8.98 -34.45 20.64
N LYS A 144 -8.94 -35.47 19.79
CA LYS A 144 -9.81 -36.64 19.91
C LYS A 144 -9.17 -37.70 20.78
#